data_AF-I3RZJ4-F1
#
_entry.id   AF-I3RZJ4-F1
#
_cell.length_a   1.000
_cell.length_b   1.000
_cell.length_c   1.000
_cell.angle_alpha   90.00
_cell.angle_beta   90.00
_cell.angle_gamma   90.00
#
_symmetry.space_group_name_H-M   'P 1'
#
loop_
_entity.id
_entity.type
_entity.pdbx_description
1 polymer ?
#
loop_
_entity_poly.entity_id
_entity_poly.type
_entity_poly.pdbx_seq_one_letter_code
_entity_poly.pdbx_strand_id
1 'polypeptide(L)'
;MGGAVALKTHFKQPKAWNGAILCAPMCKISEKMVPPKLVVKMLIAMSNVLPKNKMVPTNDIGDAAFKDPKKREQTHYNVISYKDKPRLRTAVELLKTTEEIEQKLEEVTLPLFILHGEADTVTDPSVSKALYEKASSSDKKLELYKDAQHALIEGESDETITQILGDIISWLDEHSLKHNIETS
;
A
#
# COMPACT_ATOMS: atom_id res chain seq x y z
N MET A 1 3.60 1.08 -1.91
CA MET A 1 4.90 0.55 -1.39
C MET A 1 5.12 0.84 0.09
N GLY A 2 4.86 2.06 0.59
CA GLY A 2 5.11 2.42 2.01
C GLY A 2 4.47 1.46 3.02
N GLY A 3 3.23 0.99 2.77
CA GLY A 3 2.59 -0.01 3.64
C GLY A 3 3.33 -1.35 3.71
N ALA A 4 4.01 -1.79 2.64
CA ALA A 4 4.85 -2.99 2.66
C ALA A 4 6.06 -2.81 3.59
N VAL A 5 6.66 -1.62 3.56
CA VAL A 5 7.76 -1.26 4.46
C VAL A 5 7.28 -1.27 5.90
N ALA A 6 6.13 -0.65 6.19
CA ALA A 6 5.54 -0.65 7.54
C ALA A 6 5.29 -2.08 8.06
N LEU A 7 4.69 -2.96 7.24
CA LEU A 7 4.45 -4.36 7.60
C LEU A 7 5.76 -5.13 7.84
N LYS A 8 6.78 -4.97 6.99
CA LYS A 8 8.08 -5.60 7.21
C LYS A 8 8.80 -5.07 8.44
N THR A 9 8.63 -3.79 8.76
CA THR A 9 9.15 -3.20 9.99
C THR A 9 8.46 -3.81 11.21
N HIS A 10 7.13 -3.95 11.18
CA HIS A 10 6.39 -4.68 12.21
C HIS A 10 6.89 -6.12 12.39
N PHE A 11 7.06 -6.90 11.32
CA PHE A 11 7.57 -8.27 11.43
C PHE A 11 8.97 -8.35 12.07
N LYS A 12 9.82 -7.35 11.85
CA LYS A 12 11.14 -7.27 12.49
C LYS A 12 11.09 -6.78 13.94
N GLN A 13 10.06 -6.02 14.29
CA GLN A 13 9.92 -5.34 15.57
C GLN A 13 8.47 -5.41 16.08
N PRO A 14 7.94 -6.62 16.36
CA PRO A 14 6.50 -6.85 16.52
C PRO A 14 5.87 -6.17 17.74
N LYS A 15 6.70 -5.65 18.66
CA LYS A 15 6.29 -4.98 19.90
C LYS A 15 6.74 -3.51 19.98
N ALA A 16 7.36 -2.97 18.94
CA ALA A 16 7.94 -1.63 18.97
C ALA A 16 6.95 -0.52 18.57
N TRP A 17 5.77 -0.88 18.06
CA TRP A 17 4.81 0.04 17.47
C TRP A 17 3.47 -0.06 18.16
N ASN A 18 2.86 1.07 18.48
CA ASN A 18 1.53 1.13 19.11
C ASN A 18 0.40 0.99 18.08
N GLY A 19 0.70 1.05 16.79
CA GLY A 19 -0.27 0.83 15.72
C GLY A 19 0.27 1.23 14.35
N ALA A 20 -0.50 0.96 13.30
CA ALA A 20 -0.18 1.37 11.93
C ALA A 20 -1.43 1.82 11.17
N ILE A 21 -1.24 2.87 10.37
CA ILE A 21 -2.22 3.37 9.41
C ILE A 21 -1.69 3.08 8.01
N LEU A 22 -2.44 2.33 7.22
CA LEU A 22 -2.03 1.84 5.91
C LEU A 22 -2.98 2.31 4.82
N CYS A 23 -2.55 3.29 4.02
CA CYS A 23 -3.26 3.71 2.80
C CYS A 23 -2.84 2.84 1.62
N ALA A 24 -3.81 2.18 0.98
CA ALA A 24 -3.63 1.32 -0.20
C ALA A 24 -2.37 0.41 -0.12
N PRO A 25 -2.24 -0.43 0.93
CA PRO A 25 -1.01 -1.16 1.20
C PRO A 25 -0.73 -2.27 0.17
N MET A 26 0.51 -2.30 -0.30
CA MET A 26 1.06 -3.42 -1.07
C MET A 26 1.36 -4.60 -0.14
N CYS A 27 0.37 -5.46 0.10
CA CYS A 27 0.45 -6.58 1.06
C CYS A 27 0.11 -7.96 0.48
N LYS A 28 -0.45 -7.99 -0.73
CA LYS A 28 -0.73 -9.19 -1.52
C LYS A 28 -0.74 -8.80 -3.01
N ILE A 29 -0.55 -9.77 -3.90
CA ILE A 29 -0.74 -9.56 -5.35
C ILE A 29 -2.11 -10.12 -5.72
N SER A 30 -3.00 -9.27 -6.23
CA SER A 30 -4.30 -9.72 -6.74
C SER A 30 -4.09 -10.65 -7.93
N GLU A 31 -4.86 -11.73 -8.01
CA GLU A 31 -4.79 -12.71 -9.10
C GLU A 31 -4.96 -12.05 -10.48
N LYS A 32 -5.70 -10.95 -10.56
CA LYS A 32 -5.90 -10.15 -11.79
C LYS A 32 -4.62 -9.45 -12.25
N MET A 33 -3.69 -9.20 -11.33
CA MET A 33 -2.46 -8.44 -11.53
C MET A 33 -1.21 -9.33 -11.58
N VAL A 34 -1.32 -10.62 -11.26
CA VAL A 34 -0.20 -11.58 -11.32
C VAL A 34 0.12 -11.88 -12.80
N PRO A 35 1.35 -11.59 -13.28
CA PRO A 35 1.75 -11.98 -14.62
C PRO A 35 1.82 -13.51 -14.75
N PRO A 36 1.69 -14.09 -15.96
CA PRO A 36 1.83 -15.52 -16.16
C PRO A 36 3.15 -16.06 -15.57
N LYS A 37 3.11 -17.21 -14.89
CA LYS A 37 4.28 -17.78 -14.16
C LYS A 37 5.55 -17.87 -15.02
N LEU A 38 5.41 -18.15 -16.31
CA LEU A 38 6.52 -18.20 -17.26
C LEU A 38 7.18 -16.82 -17.43
N VAL A 39 6.37 -15.77 -17.57
CA VAL A 39 6.83 -14.37 -17.67
C VAL A 39 7.58 -13.98 -16.40
N VAL A 40 7.03 -14.31 -15.23
CA VAL A 40 7.69 -14.06 -13.94
C VAL A 40 9.06 -14.74 -13.87
N LYS A 41 9.15 -16.04 -14.21
CA LYS A 41 10.43 -16.77 -14.23
C LYS A 41 11.45 -16.15 -15.18
N MET A 42 11.01 -15.74 -16.38
CA MET A 42 11.85 -15.06 -17.36
C MET A 42 12.36 -13.72 -16.83
N LEU A 43 11.49 -12.89 -16.25
CA LEU A 43 11.87 -11.59 -15.67
C LEU A 43 12.85 -11.77 -14.50
N ILE A 44 12.67 -12.79 -13.66
CA ILE A 44 13.62 -13.13 -12.59
C ILE A 44 14.98 -13.51 -13.18
N ALA A 45 15.03 -14.38 -14.18
CA ALA A 45 16.27 -14.79 -14.82
C ALA A 45 17.00 -13.59 -15.47
N MET A 46 16.26 -12.76 -16.22
CA MET A 46 16.78 -11.53 -16.82
C MET A 46 17.27 -10.54 -15.77
N SER A 47 16.62 -10.45 -14.60
CA SER A 47 17.03 -9.51 -13.54
C SER A 47 18.42 -9.82 -12.96
N ASN A 48 18.91 -11.05 -13.10
CA ASN A 48 20.26 -11.42 -12.65
C ASN A 48 21.35 -11.01 -13.65
N VAL A 49 21.00 -10.85 -14.93
CA VAL A 49 21.95 -10.47 -16.00
C VAL A 49 21.87 -8.98 -16.29
N LEU A 50 20.67 -8.41 -16.31
CA LEU A 50 20.38 -7.02 -16.68
C LEU A 50 19.59 -6.28 -15.58
N PRO A 51 20.07 -6.24 -14.32
CA PRO A 51 19.29 -5.76 -13.18
C PRO A 51 18.81 -4.31 -13.29
N LYS A 52 19.55 -3.47 -14.03
CA LYS A 52 19.30 -2.04 -14.17
C LYS A 52 18.40 -1.67 -15.35
N ASN A 53 18.06 -2.62 -16.23
CA ASN A 53 17.22 -2.34 -17.40
C ASN A 53 15.80 -1.97 -17.00
N LYS A 54 15.27 -0.90 -17.59
CA LYS A 54 13.96 -0.30 -17.32
C LYS A 54 12.89 -0.84 -18.28
N MET A 55 12.76 -2.16 -18.34
CA MET A 55 11.93 -2.84 -19.36
C MET A 55 10.63 -3.42 -18.79
N VAL A 56 10.36 -3.23 -17.51
CA VAL A 56 9.13 -3.73 -16.87
C VAL A 56 7.94 -2.97 -17.46
N PRO A 57 6.97 -3.66 -18.10
CA PRO A 57 5.76 -3.01 -18.56
C PRO A 57 4.97 -2.50 -17.36
N THR A 58 4.67 -1.21 -17.34
CA THR A 58 3.82 -0.58 -16.31
C THR A 58 2.90 0.42 -16.98
N ASN A 59 1.68 0.54 -16.46
CA ASN A 59 0.81 1.67 -16.77
C ASN A 59 1.38 2.93 -16.11
N ASP A 60 0.96 4.11 -16.59
CA ASP A 60 1.28 5.36 -15.89
C ASP A 60 0.56 5.36 -14.54
N ILE A 61 1.34 5.28 -13.45
CA ILE A 61 0.80 5.23 -12.09
C ILE A 61 0.18 6.58 -11.73
N GLY A 62 0.70 7.71 -12.24
CA GLY A 62 0.12 9.03 -12.00
C GLY A 62 -1.30 9.10 -12.55
N ASP A 63 -1.50 8.62 -13.78
CA ASP A 63 -2.83 8.59 -14.40
C ASP A 63 -3.80 7.63 -13.72
N ALA A 64 -3.32 6.49 -13.25
CA ALA A 64 -4.14 5.45 -12.62
C ALA A 64 -4.44 5.68 -11.13
N ALA A 65 -3.59 6.45 -10.44
CA ALA A 65 -3.69 6.64 -8.99
C ALA A 65 -4.50 7.86 -8.57
N PHE A 66 -4.57 8.91 -9.41
CA PHE A 66 -5.16 10.20 -9.06
C PHE A 66 -6.50 10.39 -9.76
N LYS A 67 -7.59 10.50 -9.01
CA LYS A 67 -8.93 10.69 -9.56
C LYS A 67 -9.18 12.12 -10.01
N ASP A 68 -8.80 13.10 -9.20
CA ASP A 68 -8.96 14.53 -9.51
C ASP A 68 -8.04 14.93 -10.68
N PRO A 69 -8.59 15.44 -11.80
CA PRO A 69 -7.79 15.78 -12.97
C PRO A 69 -6.73 16.85 -12.73
N LYS A 70 -7.00 17.85 -11.87
CA LYS A 70 -6.04 18.91 -11.55
C LYS A 70 -4.87 18.36 -10.75
N LYS A 71 -5.16 17.50 -9.76
CA LYS A 71 -4.12 16.86 -8.94
C LYS A 71 -3.31 15.85 -9.74
N ARG A 72 -3.96 15.12 -10.66
CA ARG A 72 -3.29 14.26 -11.64
C ARG A 72 -2.31 15.07 -12.49
N GLU A 73 -2.73 16.21 -13.05
CA GLU A 73 -1.85 17.07 -13.85
C GLU A 73 -0.63 17.54 -13.06
N GLN A 74 -0.81 17.86 -11.77
CA GLN A 74 0.26 18.26 -10.86
C GLN A 74 1.36 17.19 -10.72
N THR A 75 1.02 15.90 -10.85
CA THR A 75 2.00 14.82 -10.74
C THR A 75 3.11 14.91 -11.80
N HIS A 76 2.80 15.41 -13.00
CA HIS A 76 3.78 15.57 -14.07
C HIS A 76 4.83 16.66 -13.77
N TYR A 77 4.49 17.63 -12.93
CA TYR A 77 5.38 18.71 -12.52
C TYR A 77 6.24 18.36 -11.30
N ASN A 78 6.03 17.20 -10.68
CA ASN A 78 6.86 16.76 -9.55
C ASN A 78 8.29 16.41 -10.02
N VAL A 79 9.26 17.26 -9.67
CA VAL A 79 10.67 17.15 -10.08
C VAL A 79 11.47 16.09 -9.32
N ILE A 80 10.99 15.68 -8.14
CA ILE A 80 11.65 14.64 -7.33
C ILE A 80 11.06 13.24 -7.59
N SER A 81 9.98 13.16 -8.37
CA SER A 81 9.37 11.88 -8.75
C SER A 81 10.21 11.14 -9.79
N TYR A 82 10.40 9.84 -9.59
CA TYR A 82 11.04 8.97 -10.56
C TYR A 82 10.07 8.64 -11.70
N LYS A 83 10.37 9.13 -12.91
CA LYS A 83 9.46 9.03 -14.09
C LYS A 83 9.77 7.87 -15.04
N ASP A 84 10.87 7.17 -14.80
CA ASP A 84 11.28 6.04 -15.61
C ASP A 84 10.49 4.78 -15.23
N LYS A 85 10.46 3.78 -16.12
CA LYS A 85 9.95 2.46 -15.78
C LYS A 85 10.76 1.82 -14.63
N PRO A 86 10.14 0.97 -13.80
CA PRO A 86 10.88 0.21 -12.80
C PRO A 86 12.00 -0.60 -13.43
N ARG A 87 13.14 -0.65 -12.75
CA ARG A 87 14.25 -1.54 -13.12
C ARG A 87 13.83 -2.99 -12.89
N LEU A 88 14.32 -3.91 -13.72
CA LEU A 88 14.00 -5.34 -13.62
C LEU A 88 14.23 -5.87 -12.20
N ARG A 89 15.37 -5.53 -11.57
CA ARG A 89 15.64 -5.98 -10.21
C ARG A 89 14.65 -5.41 -9.20
N THR A 90 14.28 -4.14 -9.33
CA THR A 90 13.27 -3.51 -8.45
C THR A 90 11.93 -4.23 -8.54
N ALA A 91 11.44 -4.53 -9.74
CA ALA A 91 10.18 -5.26 -9.90
C ALA A 91 10.23 -6.66 -9.28
N VAL A 92 11.37 -7.37 -9.42
CA VAL A 92 11.56 -8.68 -8.78
C VAL A 92 11.58 -8.59 -7.26
N GLU A 93 12.23 -7.57 -6.67
CA GLU A 93 12.23 -7.38 -5.22
C GLU A 93 10.85 -6.96 -4.71
N LEU A 94 10.07 -6.18 -5.47
CA LEU A 94 8.69 -5.84 -5.13
C LEU A 94 7.81 -7.10 -5.12
N LEU A 95 7.87 -7.93 -6.17
CA LEU A 95 7.18 -9.22 -6.26
C LEU A 95 7.48 -10.10 -5.04
N LYS A 96 8.77 -10.38 -4.79
CA LYS A 96 9.20 -11.22 -3.67
C LYS A 96 8.78 -10.66 -2.32
N THR A 97 8.89 -9.35 -2.14
CA THR A 97 8.51 -8.67 -0.90
C THR A 97 7.01 -8.81 -0.65
N THR A 98 6.17 -8.65 -1.68
CA THR A 98 4.73 -8.81 -1.54
C THR A 98 4.34 -10.26 -1.27
N GLU A 99 4.96 -11.23 -1.95
CA GLU A 99 4.76 -12.66 -1.67
C GLU A 99 5.15 -13.04 -0.24
N GLU A 100 6.27 -12.52 0.27
CA GLU A 100 6.70 -12.73 1.65
C GLU A 100 5.69 -12.15 2.65
N ILE A 101 5.19 -10.94 2.41
CA ILE A 101 4.19 -10.30 3.28
C ILE A 101 2.88 -11.09 3.26
N GLU A 102 2.43 -11.54 2.08
CA GLU A 102 1.18 -12.30 1.93
C GLU A 102 1.18 -13.59 2.77
N GLN A 103 2.33 -14.26 2.85
CA GLN A 103 2.51 -15.48 3.66
C GLN A 103 2.47 -15.22 5.16
N LYS A 104 2.67 -13.97 5.59
CA LYS A 104 2.79 -13.57 7.00
C LYS A 104 1.69 -12.63 7.45
N LEU A 105 0.58 -12.51 6.71
CA LEU A 105 -0.52 -11.61 7.09
C LEU A 105 -1.07 -11.94 8.48
N GLU A 106 -1.09 -13.22 8.85
CA GLU A 106 -1.51 -13.68 10.19
C GLU A 106 -0.55 -13.23 11.32
N GLU A 107 0.69 -12.86 11.01
CA GLU A 107 1.67 -12.35 11.98
C GLU A 107 1.47 -10.84 12.27
N VAL A 108 0.51 -10.18 11.60
CA VAL A 108 0.18 -8.78 11.86
C VAL A 108 -0.70 -8.69 13.12
N THR A 109 -0.08 -8.28 14.23
CA THR A 109 -0.70 -8.25 15.57
C THR A 109 -0.89 -6.86 16.16
N LEU A 110 -0.28 -5.82 15.57
CA LEU A 110 -0.42 -4.44 16.06
C LEU A 110 -1.80 -3.86 15.72
N PRO A 111 -2.30 -2.86 16.50
CA PRO A 111 -3.48 -2.09 16.13
C PRO A 111 -3.36 -1.53 14.70
N LEU A 112 -4.41 -1.70 13.89
CA LEU A 112 -4.30 -1.51 12.45
C LEU A 112 -5.49 -0.75 11.87
N PHE A 113 -5.23 0.37 11.20
CA PHE A 113 -6.22 1.04 10.37
C PHE A 113 -5.82 0.95 8.89
N ILE A 114 -6.65 0.28 8.09
CA ILE A 114 -6.44 0.10 6.67
C ILE A 114 -7.43 0.99 5.91
N LEU A 115 -6.93 1.81 5.00
CA LEU A 115 -7.72 2.68 4.14
C LEU A 115 -7.47 2.29 2.68
N HIS A 116 -8.53 2.13 1.89
CA HIS A 116 -8.38 1.77 0.48
C HIS A 116 -9.49 2.41 -0.38
N GLY A 117 -9.15 2.83 -1.60
CA GLY A 117 -10.16 3.29 -2.56
C GLY A 117 -10.79 2.11 -3.30
N GLU A 118 -12.13 2.05 -3.41
CA GLU A 118 -12.80 0.92 -4.08
C GLU A 118 -12.50 0.81 -5.57
N ALA A 119 -12.12 1.92 -6.21
CA ALA A 119 -11.77 1.99 -7.62
C ALA A 119 -10.25 1.97 -7.86
N ASP A 120 -9.45 1.59 -6.86
CA ASP A 120 -8.00 1.46 -7.00
C ASP A 120 -7.64 0.34 -8.01
N THR A 121 -6.89 0.73 -9.04
CA THR A 121 -6.38 -0.18 -10.09
C THR A 121 -4.87 -0.39 -10.00
N VAL A 122 -4.18 0.31 -9.10
CA VAL A 122 -2.75 0.20 -8.82
C VAL A 122 -2.53 -0.91 -7.79
N THR A 123 -3.29 -0.89 -6.70
CA THR A 123 -3.39 -1.99 -5.75
C THR A 123 -4.85 -2.41 -5.61
N ASP A 124 -5.17 -3.65 -5.97
CA ASP A 124 -6.57 -4.12 -5.92
C ASP A 124 -7.09 -4.14 -4.46
N PRO A 125 -8.26 -3.56 -4.15
CA PRO A 125 -8.78 -3.48 -2.78
C PRO A 125 -8.96 -4.83 -2.07
N SER A 126 -9.07 -5.94 -2.83
CA SER A 126 -9.10 -7.30 -2.27
C SER A 126 -7.86 -7.64 -1.45
N VAL A 127 -6.71 -6.99 -1.71
CA VAL A 127 -5.48 -7.20 -0.92
C VAL A 127 -5.63 -6.65 0.50
N SER A 128 -6.27 -5.49 0.65
CA SER A 128 -6.59 -4.91 1.96
C SER A 128 -7.66 -5.71 2.70
N LYS A 129 -8.65 -6.25 1.98
CA LYS A 129 -9.63 -7.19 2.56
C LYS A 129 -8.92 -8.44 3.10
N ALA A 130 -8.01 -9.03 2.33
CA ALA A 130 -7.23 -10.19 2.76
C ALA A 130 -6.35 -9.88 3.99
N LEU A 131 -5.71 -8.70 4.04
CA LEU A 131 -4.96 -8.26 5.22
C LEU A 131 -5.88 -8.12 6.44
N TYR A 132 -7.04 -7.46 6.29
CA TYR A 132 -8.01 -7.31 7.37
C TYR A 132 -8.50 -8.66 7.91
N GLU A 133 -8.84 -9.58 7.02
CA GLU A 133 -9.35 -10.91 7.40
C GLU A 133 -8.29 -11.73 8.13
N LYS A 134 -7.06 -11.77 7.60
CA LYS A 134 -6.00 -12.66 8.11
C LYS A 134 -5.22 -12.11 9.29
N ALA A 135 -5.11 -10.78 9.45
CA ALA A 135 -4.34 -10.20 10.54
C ALA A 135 -4.84 -10.69 11.91
N SER A 136 -3.92 -11.15 12.77
CA SER A 136 -4.26 -11.58 14.14
C SER A 136 -4.48 -10.42 15.11
N SER A 137 -4.38 -9.17 14.65
CA SER A 137 -4.70 -8.00 15.47
C SER A 137 -6.15 -8.04 15.96
N SER A 138 -6.32 -7.86 17.28
CA SER A 138 -7.63 -7.70 17.91
C SER A 138 -8.25 -6.33 17.68
N ASP A 139 -7.43 -5.35 17.30
CA ASP A 139 -7.81 -3.96 17.06
C ASP A 139 -7.50 -3.61 15.60
N LYS A 140 -8.48 -3.83 14.73
CA LYS A 140 -8.33 -3.61 13.30
C LYS A 140 -9.58 -2.99 12.69
N LYS A 141 -9.38 -1.98 11.86
CA LYS A 141 -10.40 -1.29 11.07
C LYS A 141 -10.01 -1.30 9.59
N LEU A 142 -10.99 -1.56 8.72
CA LEU A 142 -10.85 -1.40 7.28
C LEU A 142 -11.91 -0.40 6.81
N GLU A 143 -11.50 0.65 6.12
CA GLU A 143 -12.38 1.61 5.47
C GLU A 143 -12.17 1.58 3.96
N LEU A 144 -13.28 1.46 3.22
CA LEU A 144 -13.30 1.41 1.76
C LEU A 144 -14.02 2.65 1.23
N TYR A 145 -13.26 3.55 0.61
CA TYR A 145 -13.79 4.79 0.08
C TYR A 145 -14.36 4.57 -1.31
N LYS A 146 -15.68 4.69 -1.41
CA LYS A 146 -16.42 4.48 -2.65
C LYS A 146 -15.89 5.39 -3.77
N ASP A 147 -15.69 4.80 -4.94
CA ASP A 147 -15.20 5.45 -6.16
C ASP A 147 -13.79 6.09 -6.05
N ALA A 148 -13.11 5.99 -4.90
CA ALA A 148 -11.77 6.54 -4.71
C ALA A 148 -10.71 5.63 -5.34
N GLN A 149 -9.60 6.21 -5.78
CA GLN A 149 -8.46 5.55 -6.41
C GLN A 149 -7.31 5.35 -5.39
N HIS A 150 -6.08 5.15 -5.90
CA HIS A 150 -4.92 4.76 -5.09
C HIS A 150 -4.39 5.88 -4.18
N ALA A 151 -4.30 7.11 -4.71
CA ALA A 151 -3.70 8.25 -4.00
C ALA A 151 -4.75 8.91 -3.08
N LEU A 152 -5.12 8.21 -2.01
CA LEU A 152 -6.24 8.58 -1.13
C LEU A 152 -6.14 9.98 -0.52
N ILE A 153 -4.94 10.41 -0.10
CA ILE A 153 -4.75 11.66 0.66
C ILE A 153 -4.30 12.82 -0.22
N GLU A 154 -4.05 12.58 -1.51
CA GLU A 154 -3.50 13.57 -2.43
C GLU A 154 -4.14 13.57 -3.83
N GLY A 155 -4.89 12.54 -4.20
CA GLY A 155 -5.43 12.34 -5.55
C GLY A 155 -6.95 12.33 -5.65
N GLU A 156 -7.66 12.45 -4.53
CA GLU A 156 -9.13 12.55 -4.48
C GLU A 156 -9.61 14.01 -4.44
N SER A 157 -10.92 14.25 -4.41
CA SER A 157 -11.45 15.61 -4.19
C SER A 157 -11.06 16.13 -2.81
N ASP A 158 -11.07 17.45 -2.60
CA ASP A 158 -10.71 18.05 -1.31
C ASP A 158 -11.65 17.58 -0.18
N GLU A 159 -12.93 17.36 -0.49
CA GLU A 159 -13.92 16.84 0.46
C GLU A 159 -13.58 15.41 0.88
N THR A 160 -13.28 14.52 -0.08
CA THR A 160 -12.89 13.13 0.20
C THR A 160 -11.57 13.06 0.97
N ILE A 161 -10.57 13.87 0.61
CA ILE A 161 -9.31 13.94 1.36
C ILE A 161 -9.56 14.43 2.79
N THR A 162 -10.39 15.45 2.97
CA THR A 162 -10.72 15.98 4.30
C THR A 162 -11.41 14.92 5.15
N GLN A 163 -12.32 14.14 4.58
CA GLN A 163 -12.95 13.00 5.25
C GLN A 163 -11.89 11.96 5.68
N ILE A 164 -11.05 11.52 4.75
CA ILE A 164 -9.99 10.52 5.00
C ILE A 164 -9.05 10.97 6.11
N LEU A 165 -8.61 12.23 6.08
CA LEU A 165 -7.75 12.80 7.12
C LEU A 165 -8.48 12.88 8.47
N GLY A 166 -9.77 13.22 8.48
CA GLY A 166 -10.60 13.20 9.69
C GLY A 166 -10.71 11.81 10.31
N ASP A 167 -10.88 10.78 9.49
CA ASP A 167 -10.92 9.38 9.93
C ASP A 167 -9.55 8.93 10.51
N ILE A 168 -8.44 9.34 9.87
CA ILE A 168 -7.07 9.10 10.35
C ILE A 168 -6.84 9.77 11.71
N ILE A 169 -7.20 11.05 11.84
CA ILE A 169 -7.02 11.82 13.08
C ILE A 169 -7.87 11.20 14.20
N SER A 170 -9.13 10.88 13.93
CA SER A 170 -10.03 10.27 14.91
C SER A 170 -9.46 8.94 15.42
N TRP A 171 -8.95 8.10 14.51
CA TRP A 171 -8.29 6.85 14.89
C TRP A 171 -7.04 7.12 15.75
N LEU A 172 -6.19 8.09 15.38
CA LEU A 172 -5.02 8.44 16.18
C LEU A 172 -5.39 8.92 17.59
N ASP A 173 -6.43 9.76 17.72
CA ASP A 173 -6.89 10.27 19.01
C ASP A 173 -7.38 9.13 19.92
N GLU A 174 -8.19 8.21 19.38
CA GLU A 174 -8.68 7.03 20.12
C GLU A 174 -7.56 6.13 20.67
N HIS A 175 -6.41 6.08 20.00
CA HIS A 175 -5.29 5.19 20.35
C HIS A 175 -4.17 5.91 21.10
N SER A 176 -4.13 7.24 21.06
CA SER A 176 -3.17 8.04 21.82
C SER A 176 -3.70 8.40 23.21
N LEU A 177 -5.02 8.58 23.36
CA LEU A 177 -5.63 8.97 24.64
C LEU A 177 -5.74 7.81 25.63
N LYS A 178 -5.90 6.57 25.18
CA LYS A 178 -5.97 5.37 26.05
C LYS A 178 -4.70 5.17 26.89
N HIS A 179 -3.55 5.65 26.42
CA HIS A 179 -2.29 5.51 27.14
C HIS A 179 -2.17 6.41 28.38
N ASN A 180 -2.99 7.46 28.52
CA ASN A 180 -2.90 8.41 29.64
C ASN A 180 -3.77 8.03 30.85
N ILE A 181 -4.72 7.12 30.69
CA ILE A 181 -5.67 6.76 31.76
C ILE A 181 -5.15 5.60 32.62
N GLU A 182 -4.31 4.72 32.07
CA GLU A 182 -3.72 3.59 32.82
C GLU A 182 -2.44 3.95 33.61
N THR A 183 -1.94 5.19 33.47
CA THR A 183 -0.76 5.70 34.20
C THR A 183 -1.09 6.78 35.24
N SER A 184 -2.36 6.96 35.59
CA SER A 184 -2.81 7.94 36.60
C SER A 184 -3.40 7.26 37.84
#